data_AF-A0A1W9R4B2-F1
#
_entry.id   AF-A0A1W9R4B2-F1
#
_cell.length_a   1.000
_cell.length_b   1.000
_cell.length_c   1.000
_cell.angle_alpha   90.00
_cell.angle_beta   90.00
_cell.angle_gamma   90.00
#
_symmetry.space_group_name_H-M   'P 1'
#
loop_
_entity.id
_entity.type
_entity.pdbx_description
1 polymer ?
#
loop_
_entity_poly.entity_id
_entity_poly.type
_entity_poly.pdbx_seq_one_letter_code
_entity_poly.pdbx_strand_id
1 'polypeptide(L)'
;MSYANNDPAQQKVVKISLKKAMESRGLVNAIHHQIDWKAFLSNEHDAPYIANVYFRHVHYAISGTYEEWVKFFLKDPGGAEPDVLPER
;
A
#
# COMPACT_ATOMS: atom_id res chain seq x y z
N MET A 1 6.47 -13.76 42.90
CA MET A 1 5.58 -13.58 41.72
C MET A 1 6.47 -13.05 40.61
N SER A 2 6.76 -13.87 39.59
CA SER A 2 7.59 -13.47 38.45
C SER A 2 6.67 -13.21 37.26
N TYR A 3 6.59 -11.96 36.82
CA TYR A 3 5.89 -11.60 35.60
C TYR A 3 6.79 -11.99 34.43
N ALA A 4 6.52 -13.12 33.78
CA ALA A 4 7.11 -13.44 32.50
C ALA A 4 6.60 -12.42 31.48
N ASN A 5 7.48 -11.51 31.05
CA ASN A 5 7.26 -10.72 29.84
C ASN A 5 7.27 -11.69 28.66
N ASN A 6 6.12 -12.29 28.38
CA ASN A 6 5.81 -12.84 27.07
C ASN A 6 5.62 -11.64 26.14
N ASP A 7 6.72 -11.01 25.71
CA ASP A 7 6.67 -10.14 24.54
C ASP A 7 6.13 -10.99 23.39
N PRO A 8 4.91 -10.72 22.87
CA PRO A 8 4.41 -11.47 21.74
C PRO A 8 5.41 -11.27 20.62
N ALA A 9 5.95 -12.37 20.09
CA ALA A 9 6.98 -12.39 19.07
C ALA A 9 6.70 -11.29 18.05
N GLN A 10 7.45 -10.19 18.11
CA GLN A 10 7.20 -9.03 17.27
C GLN A 10 7.40 -9.48 15.84
N GLN A 11 6.31 -9.69 15.11
CA GLN A 11 6.35 -10.00 13.69
C GLN A 11 7.18 -8.91 13.04
N LYS A 12 8.26 -9.28 12.35
CA LYS A 12 9.18 -8.31 11.74
C LYS A 12 8.42 -7.55 10.65
N VAL A 13 7.96 -6.35 10.99
CA VAL A 13 7.37 -5.41 10.03
C VAL A 13 8.47 -4.63 9.37
N VAL A 14 8.61 -4.79 8.06
CA VAL A 14 9.58 -4.06 7.24
C VAL A 14 8.97 -2.71 6.87
N LYS A 15 9.51 -1.64 7.44
CA LYS A 15 9.06 -0.27 7.17
C LYS A 15 9.79 0.27 5.95
N ILE A 16 9.06 0.68 4.92
CA ILE A 16 9.60 1.27 3.70
C ILE A 16 8.75 2.45 3.23
N SER A 17 9.33 3.34 2.43
CA SER A 17 8.57 4.37 1.75
C SER A 17 7.81 3.81 0.54
N LEU A 18 6.74 4.49 0.13
CA LEU A 18 6.01 4.15 -1.09
C LEU A 18 6.92 4.15 -2.32
N LYS A 19 7.82 5.13 -2.45
CA LYS A 19 8.85 5.17 -3.50
C LYS A 19 9.70 3.90 -3.53
N LYS A 20 10.13 3.40 -2.37
CA LYS A 20 10.90 2.16 -2.27
C LYS A 20 10.06 0.93 -2.61
N ALA A 21 8.78 0.93 -2.22
CA ALA A 21 7.85 -0.14 -2.56
C ALA A 21 7.62 -0.26 -4.07
N MET A 22 7.60 0.88 -4.78
CA MET A 22 7.44 0.95 -6.24
C MET A 22 8.60 0.35 -7.04
N GLU A 23 9.79 0.19 -6.45
CA GLU A 23 10.90 -0.51 -7.10
C GLU A 23 10.62 -2.02 -7.29
N SER A 24 9.68 -2.58 -6.52
CA SER A 24 9.28 -3.98 -6.60
C SER A 24 7.91 -4.14 -7.25
N ARG A 25 7.89 -4.56 -8.53
CA ARG A 25 6.64 -4.82 -9.28
C ARG A 25 5.68 -5.76 -8.54
N GLY A 26 6.21 -6.77 -7.86
CA GLY A 26 5.39 -7.71 -7.10
C GLY A 26 4.73 -7.07 -5.88
N LEU A 27 5.42 -6.14 -5.22
CA LEU A 27 4.88 -5.42 -4.08
C LEU A 27 3.84 -4.38 -4.53
N VAL A 28 4.05 -3.71 -5.67
CA VAL A 28 3.06 -2.82 -6.30
C VAL A 28 1.76 -3.55 -6.57
N ASN A 29 1.80 -4.72 -7.20
CA ASN A 29 0.58 -5.52 -7.44
C ASN A 29 -0.09 -5.93 -6.13
N ALA A 30 0.69 -6.28 -5.10
CA ALA A 30 0.13 -6.62 -3.79
C ALA A 30 -0.56 -5.42 -3.12
N ILE A 31 0.00 -4.21 -3.24
CA ILE A 31 -0.60 -2.97 -2.77
C ILE A 31 -1.95 -2.74 -3.46
N HIS A 32 -2.01 -2.80 -4.79
CA HIS A 32 -3.26 -2.61 -5.55
C HIS A 32 -4.33 -3.67 -5.24
N HIS A 33 -3.94 -4.90 -4.92
CA HIS A 33 -4.89 -5.97 -4.57
C HIS A 33 -5.36 -5.93 -3.11
N GLN A 34 -4.51 -5.49 -2.17
CA GLN A 34 -4.82 -5.56 -0.74
C GLN A 34 -5.38 -4.25 -0.18
N ILE A 35 -5.10 -3.11 -0.84
CA ILE A 35 -5.52 -1.80 -0.35
C ILE A 35 -6.66 -1.29 -1.22
N ASP A 36 -7.82 -1.08 -0.61
CA ASP A 36 -8.89 -0.31 -1.21
C ASP A 36 -8.51 1.18 -1.16
N TRP A 37 -8.04 1.70 -2.29
CA TRP A 37 -7.56 3.07 -2.41
C TRP A 37 -8.65 4.10 -2.09
N LYS A 38 -9.94 3.82 -2.37
CA LYS A 38 -11.03 4.76 -2.11
C LYS A 38 -11.25 4.94 -0.61
N ALA A 39 -11.23 3.83 0.12
CA ALA A 39 -11.35 3.86 1.57
C ALA A 39 -10.08 4.43 2.23
N PHE A 40 -8.91 4.04 1.73
CA PHE A 40 -7.62 4.45 2.28
C PHE A 40 -7.34 5.95 2.11
N LEU A 41 -7.79 6.55 1.01
CA LEU A 41 -7.63 7.97 0.70
C LEU A 41 -8.91 8.78 0.95
N SER A 42 -9.88 8.22 1.68
CA SER A 42 -11.20 8.86 1.88
C SER A 42 -11.14 10.18 2.63
N ASN A 43 -10.21 10.32 3.57
CA ASN A 43 -10.02 11.52 4.38
C ASN A 43 -8.60 12.03 4.18
N GLU A 44 -8.46 13.24 3.63
CA GLU A 44 -7.18 13.95 3.54
C GLU A 44 -6.74 14.42 4.93
N HIS A 45 -5.49 14.11 5.30
CA HIS A 45 -4.89 14.58 6.55
C HIS A 45 -3.37 14.77 6.42
N ASP A 46 -2.80 15.64 7.25
CA ASP A 46 -1.36 15.96 7.24
C ASP A 46 -0.46 14.84 7.77
N ALA A 47 -1.03 13.83 8.42
CA ALA A 47 -0.27 12.67 8.88
C ALA A 47 0.13 11.75 7.70
N PRO A 48 1.29 11.06 7.80
CA PRO A 48 1.69 10.10 6.78
C PRO A 48 0.70 8.94 6.69
N TYR A 49 0.32 8.59 5.46
CA TYR A 49 -0.53 7.46 5.16
C TYR A 49 0.31 6.20 5.18
N ILE A 50 -0.07 5.27 6.06
CA ILE A 50 0.63 4.02 6.27
C ILE A 50 -0.26 2.87 5.85
N ALA A 51 0.17 2.10 4.86
CA ALA A 51 -0.51 0.91 4.42
C ALA A 51 0.26 -0.35 4.80
N ASN A 52 -0.44 -1.34 5.34
CA ASN A 52 0.15 -2.62 5.72
C ASN A 52 -0.14 -3.65 4.63
N VAL A 53 0.91 -4.19 4.02
CA VAL A 53 0.80 -5.15 2.91
C VAL A 53 1.58 -6.41 3.23
N TYR A 54 0.96 -7.56 3.03
CA TYR A 54 1.61 -8.85 3.21
C TYR A 54 2.09 -9.38 1.85
N PHE A 55 3.40 -9.53 1.68
CA PHE A 55 4.00 -10.00 0.44
C PHE A 55 5.15 -10.95 0.72
N ARG A 56 5.13 -12.14 0.09
CA ARG A 56 6.17 -13.18 0.24
C ARG A 56 6.51 -13.53 1.70
N HIS A 57 5.49 -13.68 2.53
CA HIS A 57 5.63 -13.97 3.97
C HIS A 57 6.27 -12.86 4.81
N VAL A 58 6.24 -11.63 4.31
CA VAL A 58 6.76 -10.45 5.00
C VAL A 58 5.67 -9.39 5.11
N HIS A 59 5.53 -8.80 6.29
CA HIS A 59 4.67 -7.65 6.52
C HIS A 59 5.44 -6.37 6.18
N TYR A 60 4.94 -5.61 5.21
CA TYR A 60 5.47 -4.30 4.86
C TYR A 60 4.56 -3.21 5.40
N ALA A 61 5.13 -2.27 6.15
CA ALA A 61 4.48 -1.01 6.48
C ALA A 61 5.00 0.05 5.52
N ILE A 62 4.16 0.45 4.59
CA ILE A 62 4.51 1.35 3.50
C ILE A 62 4.00 2.74 3.85
N SER A 63 4.90 3.70 4.01
CA SER A 63 4.54 5.09 4.33
C SER A 63 4.65 5.99 3.10
N GLY A 64 3.71 6.92 2.95
CA GLY A 64 3.74 7.97 1.94
C GLY A 64 2.83 9.14 2.31
N THR A 65 2.95 10.26 1.61
CA THR A 65 1.98 11.36 1.74
C THR A 65 0.70 11.05 0.96
N TYR A 66 -0.39 11.76 1.27
CA TYR A 66 -1.64 11.69 0.51
C TYR A 66 -1.37 11.83 -1.00
N GLU A 67 -0.64 12.87 -1.39
CA GLU A 67 -0.28 13.09 -2.79
C GLU A 67 0.50 11.94 -3.42
N GLU A 68 1.46 11.34 -2.70
CA GLU A 68 2.25 10.22 -3.22
C GLU A 68 1.36 9.00 -3.48
N TRP A 69 0.43 8.71 -2.57
CA TRP A 69 -0.53 7.61 -2.72
C TRP A 69 -1.56 7.89 -3.80
N VAL A 70 -2.09 9.10 -3.88
CA VAL A 70 -2.99 9.53 -4.97
C VAL A 70 -2.28 9.37 -6.30
N LYS A 71 -1.05 9.87 -6.44
CA LYS A 71 -0.24 9.70 -7.66
C LYS A 71 0.04 8.23 -7.94
N PHE A 72 0.24 7.40 -6.93
CA PHE A 72 0.46 5.96 -7.10
C PHE A 72 -0.79 5.24 -7.62
N PHE A 73 -1.97 5.51 -7.06
CA PHE A 73 -3.21 4.85 -7.48
C PHE A 73 -3.82 5.43 -8.76
N LEU A 74 -3.65 6.72 -9.02
CA LEU A 74 -4.11 7.38 -10.25
C LEU A 74 -3.20 7.13 -11.44
N LYS A 75 -1.92 6.83 -11.21
CA LYS A 75 -1.00 6.42 -12.26
C LYS A 75 -1.28 4.96 -12.57
N ASP A 76 -2.31 4.78 -13.38
CA ASP A 76 -2.90 3.52 -13.81
C ASP A 76 -1.85 2.41 -14.01
N PRO A 77 -2.03 1.20 -13.44
CA PRO A 77 -1.19 0.05 -13.75
C PRO A 77 -1.39 -0.48 -15.18
N GLY A 78 -2.31 0.08 -15.96
CA GLY A 78 -2.39 -0.11 -17.42
C GLY A 78 -3.08 1.08 -18.06
N GLY A 79 -2.56 1.59 -19.18
CA GLY A 79 -3.29 2.56 -19.99
C GLY A 79 -4.60 1.98 -20.52
N ALA A 80 -5.65 1.97 -19.71
CA ALA A 80 -7.00 1.90 -20.21
C ALA A 80 -7.35 3.31 -20.68
N GLU A 81 -7.04 3.58 -21.96
CA GLU A 81 -7.91 4.45 -22.75
C GLU A 81 -9.36 4.08 -22.42
N PRO A 82 -10.27 5.06 -22.22
CA PRO A 82 -11.69 4.76 -22.20
C PRO A 82 -12.01 4.08 -23.52
N ASP A 83 -12.30 2.78 -23.45
CA ASP A 83 -12.70 1.95 -24.57
C ASP A 83 -13.87 2.64 -25.27
N VAL A 84 -13.54 3.31 -26.38
CA VAL A 84 -14.50 3.90 -27.29
C VAL A 84 -15.26 2.70 -27.86
N LEU A 85 -16.45 2.45 -27.32
CA LEU A 85 -17.41 1.52 -27.92
C LEU A 85 -17.55 1.87 -29.41
N PRO A 86 -17.22 0.98 -30.36
CA PRO A 86 -17.69 1.16 -31.72
C PRO A 86 -19.18 0.82 -31.71
N GLU A 87 -20.02 1.83 -31.84
CA GLU A 87 -21.42 1.64 -32.25
C GLU A 87 -21.43 0.82 -33.55
N ARG A 88 -22.04 -0.36 -33.53
CA ARG A 88 -22.45 -1.09 -34.73
C ARG A 88 -23.97 -1.02 -34.84
#